data_AF-A0A662U9T9-F1
#
_entry.id   AF-A0A662U9T9-F1
#
_cell.length_a   1.000
_cell.length_b   1.000
_cell.length_c   1.000
_cell.angle_alpha   90.00
_cell.angle_beta   90.00
_cell.angle_gamma   90.00
#
_symmetry.space_group_name_H-M   'P 1'
#
loop_
_entity.id
_entity.type
_entity.pdbx_description
1 polymer ?
#
loop_
_entity_poly.entity_id
_entity_poly.type
_entity_poly.pdbx_seq_one_letter_code
_entity_poly.pdbx_strand_id
1 'polypeptide(L)'
;MAVLGGNLGRKLEAMLRGTGIKVITLPRPAVVRERDRSDRRFLRKQNYQRFFMNARRVCLDVDSIGFVDSCLFTGEAVESDVLAKLSDVLGTKVLLGAYHEDLITVVVERGREPTVMTRLREAGGKDLYIVPNKVSLRIISSVIGTDGKEKAPALIDVIDVENRKLCLYTPYQGDIQAVVVGRIRINEEWEEVGRPLKCLL
;
A
#
# COMPACT_ATOMS: atom_id res chain seq x y z
N MET A 1 6.35 26.03 -15.94
CA MET A 1 5.26 25.54 -15.07
C MET A 1 3.99 26.33 -15.37
N ALA A 2 2.88 25.66 -15.70
CA ALA A 2 1.59 26.31 -15.90
C ALA A 2 0.75 26.28 -14.61
N VAL A 3 0.05 27.38 -14.30
CA VAL A 3 -0.73 27.53 -13.07
C VAL A 3 -2.11 28.09 -13.39
N LEU A 4 -3.16 27.45 -12.88
CA LEU A 4 -4.54 27.95 -13.00
C LEU A 4 -4.88 28.85 -11.82
N GLY A 5 -5.15 30.13 -12.10
CA GLY A 5 -5.60 31.13 -11.13
C GLY A 5 -4.54 32.17 -10.75
N GLY A 6 -4.93 33.45 -10.84
CA GLY A 6 -4.04 34.61 -10.73
C GLY A 6 -3.29 34.74 -9.39
N ASN A 7 -3.96 34.44 -8.28
CA ASN A 7 -3.34 34.57 -6.94
C ASN A 7 -2.27 33.51 -6.69
N LEU A 8 -2.49 32.28 -7.15
CA LEU A 8 -1.53 31.19 -6.99
C LEU A 8 -0.33 31.39 -7.93
N GLY A 9 -0.58 31.85 -9.16
CA GLY A 9 0.46 32.16 -10.15
C GLY A 9 1.48 33.17 -9.62
N ARG A 10 1.01 34.31 -9.09
CA ARG A 10 1.88 35.35 -8.51
C ARG A 10 2.72 34.84 -7.33
N LYS A 11 2.13 34.02 -6.45
CA LYS A 11 2.85 33.41 -5.33
C LYS A 11 3.97 32.51 -5.83
N LEU A 12 3.68 31.65 -6.80
CA LEU A 12 4.66 30.72 -7.35
C LEU A 12 5.77 31.44 -8.13
N GLU A 13 5.44 32.51 -8.85
CA GLU A 13 6.42 33.34 -9.54
C GLU A 13 7.40 34.02 -8.57
N ALA A 14 6.89 34.50 -7.42
CA ALA A 14 7.74 35.04 -6.37
C ALA A 14 8.64 33.95 -5.75
N MET A 15 8.08 32.78 -5.45
CA MET A 15 8.82 31.65 -4.84
C MET A 15 9.90 31.09 -5.77
N LEU A 16 9.65 31.05 -7.08
CA LEU A 16 10.55 30.46 -8.06
C LEU A 16 11.46 31.48 -8.75
N ARG A 17 11.48 32.73 -8.26
CA ARG A 17 12.34 33.78 -8.80
C ARG A 17 13.81 33.35 -8.71
N GLY A 18 14.52 33.43 -9.84
CA GLY A 18 15.94 33.06 -9.93
C GLY A 18 16.24 31.58 -10.16
N THR A 19 15.22 30.71 -10.18
CA THR A 19 15.40 29.26 -10.43
C THR A 19 15.49 28.89 -11.92
N GLY A 20 15.29 29.86 -12.83
CA GLY A 20 15.15 29.62 -14.27
C GLY A 20 13.80 29.00 -14.68
N ILE A 21 12.92 28.66 -13.72
CA ILE A 21 11.60 28.09 -14.00
C ILE A 21 10.61 29.21 -14.35
N LYS A 22 10.18 29.26 -15.62
CA LYS A 22 9.13 30.19 -16.07
C LYS A 22 7.75 29.77 -15.54
N VAL A 23 7.07 30.68 -14.87
CA VAL A 23 5.67 30.51 -14.41
C VAL A 23 4.72 31.12 -15.44
N ILE A 24 3.78 30.32 -15.95
CA ILE A 24 2.75 30.76 -16.91
C ILE A 24 1.40 30.68 -16.18
N THR A 25 0.78 31.83 -15.94
CA THR A 25 -0.50 31.90 -15.24
C THR A 25 -1.66 31.95 -16.24
N LEU A 26 -2.63 31.06 -16.06
CA LEU A 26 -3.81 30.91 -16.91
C LEU A 26 -5.09 31.11 -16.07
N PRO A 27 -6.18 31.63 -16.66
CA PRO A 27 -7.47 31.68 -15.97
C PRO A 27 -7.99 30.27 -15.72
N ARG A 28 -8.78 30.10 -14.64
CA ARG A 28 -9.52 28.85 -14.44
C ARG A 28 -10.55 28.71 -15.57
N PRO A 29 -10.72 27.51 -16.18
CA PRO A 29 -11.74 27.33 -17.20
C PRO A 29 -13.13 27.61 -16.62
N ALA A 30 -13.98 28.29 -17.40
CA ALA A 30 -15.29 28.75 -16.93
C ALA A 30 -16.28 27.60 -16.65
N VAL A 31 -16.10 26.45 -17.30
CA VAL A 31 -16.99 25.28 -17.24
C VAL A 31 -16.25 24.09 -16.63
N VAL A 32 -15.81 24.23 -15.38
CA VAL A 32 -15.28 23.09 -14.60
C VAL A 32 -16.29 22.77 -13.52
N ARG A 33 -16.99 21.63 -13.65
CA ARG A 33 -17.79 21.10 -12.54
C ARG A 33 -16.84 20.69 -11.43
N GLU A 34 -17.07 21.24 -10.24
CA GLU A 34 -16.37 20.78 -9.04
C GLU A 34 -16.76 19.34 -8.75
N ARG A 35 -15.77 18.45 -8.66
CA ARG A 35 -15.99 17.03 -8.38
C ARG A 35 -16.04 16.84 -6.88
N ASP A 36 -17.16 16.32 -6.40
CA ASP A 36 -17.29 16.04 -4.98
C ASP A 36 -16.50 14.76 -4.58
N ARG A 37 -16.61 14.37 -3.31
CA ARG A 37 -15.95 13.16 -2.81
C ARG A 37 -16.50 11.87 -3.45
N SER A 38 -17.80 11.85 -3.75
CA SER A 38 -18.50 10.70 -4.32
C SER A 38 -18.11 10.46 -5.78
N ASP A 39 -18.09 11.54 -6.58
CA ASP A 39 -17.62 11.56 -7.96
C ASP A 39 -16.20 11.00 -8.07
N ARG A 40 -15.31 11.46 -7.18
CA ARG A 40 -13.92 10.98 -7.16
C ARG A 40 -13.83 9.51 -6.78
N ARG A 41 -14.65 9.01 -5.85
CA ARG A 41 -14.67 7.58 -5.47
C ARG A 41 -15.19 6.72 -6.62
N PHE A 42 -16.24 7.17 -7.31
CA PHE A 42 -16.79 6.51 -8.48
C PHE A 42 -15.78 6.41 -9.63
N LEU A 43 -15.11 7.51 -9.97
CA LEU A 43 -14.07 7.50 -11.01
C LEU A 43 -12.88 6.60 -10.65
N ARG A 44 -12.50 6.51 -9.36
CA ARG A 44 -11.46 5.57 -8.91
C ARG A 44 -11.90 4.12 -9.06
N LYS A 45 -13.14 3.77 -8.67
CA LYS A 45 -13.74 2.45 -8.90
C LYS A 45 -13.66 2.03 -10.38
N GLN A 46 -14.10 2.90 -11.29
CA GLN A 46 -14.02 2.64 -12.73
C GLN A 46 -12.57 2.47 -13.22
N ASN A 47 -11.65 3.27 -12.70
CA ASN A 47 -10.24 3.13 -13.05
C ASN A 47 -9.63 1.80 -12.56
N TYR A 48 -9.94 1.36 -11.34
CA TYR A 48 -9.47 0.06 -10.84
C TYR A 48 -9.97 -1.08 -11.73
N GLN A 49 -11.26 -1.10 -12.06
CA GLN A 49 -11.83 -2.08 -12.99
C GLN A 49 -11.07 -2.10 -14.32
N ARG A 50 -10.84 -0.92 -14.91
CA ARG A 50 -10.11 -0.81 -16.18
C ARG A 50 -8.66 -1.30 -16.09
N PHE A 51 -7.94 -0.95 -15.01
CA PHE A 51 -6.54 -1.35 -14.84
C PHE A 51 -6.37 -2.85 -14.64
N PHE A 52 -7.31 -3.49 -13.95
CA PHE A 52 -7.21 -4.90 -13.58
C PHE A 52 -8.03 -5.85 -14.45
N MET A 53 -8.77 -5.35 -15.45
CA MET A 53 -9.59 -6.16 -16.35
C MET A 53 -8.83 -7.31 -17.02
N ASN A 54 -7.57 -7.09 -17.38
CA ASN A 54 -6.69 -8.08 -18.01
C ASN A 54 -5.52 -8.50 -17.10
N ALA A 55 -5.65 -8.29 -15.78
CA ALA A 55 -4.60 -8.65 -14.85
C ALA A 55 -4.55 -10.17 -14.65
N ARG A 56 -3.34 -10.72 -14.64
CA ARG A 56 -3.09 -12.12 -14.29
C ARG A 56 -2.61 -12.24 -12.86
N ARG A 57 -2.87 -13.38 -12.23
CA ARG A 57 -2.29 -13.71 -10.93
C ARG A 57 -0.83 -14.15 -11.11
N VAL A 58 0.07 -13.56 -10.35
CA VAL A 58 1.49 -13.92 -10.29
C VAL A 58 1.84 -14.14 -8.82
N CYS A 59 2.55 -15.22 -8.52
CA CYS A 59 3.08 -15.47 -7.18
C CYS A 59 4.60 -15.42 -7.24
N LEU A 60 5.17 -14.48 -6.47
CA LEU A 60 6.58 -14.17 -6.42
C LEU A 60 7.19 -14.75 -5.14
N ASP A 61 8.46 -15.12 -5.20
CA ASP A 61 9.21 -15.45 -3.99
C ASP A 61 9.58 -14.15 -3.26
N VAL A 62 9.19 -14.05 -1.98
CA VAL A 62 9.45 -12.82 -1.20
C VAL A 62 10.94 -12.58 -0.99
N ASP A 63 11.79 -13.61 -1.05
CA ASP A 63 13.25 -13.44 -0.97
C ASP A 63 13.88 -12.93 -2.27
N SER A 64 13.15 -13.04 -3.39
CA SER A 64 13.66 -12.70 -4.71
C SER A 64 13.31 -11.30 -5.18
N ILE A 65 12.45 -10.58 -4.44
CA ILE A 65 11.94 -9.26 -4.82
C ILE A 65 12.17 -8.25 -3.71
N GLY A 66 12.34 -6.98 -4.11
CA GLY A 66 12.35 -5.86 -3.19
C GLY A 66 10.95 -5.44 -2.75
N PHE A 67 10.88 -4.78 -1.61
CA PHE A 67 9.65 -4.20 -1.09
C PHE A 67 9.85 -2.71 -0.79
N VAL A 68 8.89 -1.90 -1.23
CA VAL A 68 8.83 -0.45 -0.94
C VAL A 68 7.56 -0.19 -0.14
N ASP A 69 7.67 0.66 0.88
CA ASP A 69 6.59 0.99 1.83
C ASP A 69 6.06 -0.23 2.61
N SER A 70 6.98 -1.09 3.04
CA SER A 70 6.70 -2.45 3.53
C SER A 70 7.41 -2.74 4.87
N CYS A 71 6.80 -2.45 6.01
CA CYS A 71 7.23 -2.72 7.37
C CYS A 71 7.37 -4.19 7.79
N LEU A 72 6.57 -5.12 7.29
CA LEU A 72 6.74 -6.56 7.57
C LEU A 72 8.02 -7.11 6.92
N PHE A 73 8.36 -6.67 5.71
CA PHE A 73 9.51 -7.18 4.95
C PHE A 73 10.76 -6.29 5.01
N THR A 74 10.64 -5.03 5.46
CA THR A 74 11.79 -4.12 5.64
C THR A 74 12.03 -3.70 7.09
N GLY A 75 11.11 -4.05 8.01
CA GLY A 75 11.25 -3.78 9.44
C GLY A 75 12.24 -4.71 10.14
N GLU A 76 12.47 -4.43 11.43
CA GLU A 76 13.33 -5.26 12.27
C GLU A 76 12.59 -6.53 12.70
N ALA A 77 13.18 -7.70 12.50
CA ALA A 77 12.53 -8.96 12.82
C ALA A 77 12.21 -9.08 14.31
N VAL A 78 11.03 -9.60 14.63
CA VAL A 78 10.62 -9.87 16.02
C VAL A 78 11.22 -11.19 16.49
N GLU A 79 11.82 -11.18 17.68
CA GLU A 79 12.43 -12.36 18.28
C GLU A 79 11.41 -13.46 18.58
N SER A 80 11.85 -14.73 18.53
CA SER A 80 10.98 -15.90 18.66
C SER A 80 10.24 -15.98 20.00
N ASP A 81 10.83 -15.48 21.09
CA ASP A 81 10.19 -15.47 22.41
C ASP A 81 9.04 -14.44 22.47
N VAL A 82 9.19 -13.30 21.81
CA VAL A 82 8.14 -12.30 21.67
C VAL A 82 7.02 -12.83 20.78
N LEU A 83 7.35 -13.49 19.67
CA LEU A 83 6.35 -14.15 18.80
C LEU A 83 5.54 -15.20 19.56
N ALA A 84 6.17 -15.98 20.45
CA ALA A 84 5.49 -16.95 21.30
C ALA A 84 4.52 -16.26 22.27
N LYS A 85 4.96 -15.21 22.98
CA LYS A 85 4.09 -14.41 23.88
C LYS A 85 2.89 -13.82 23.13
N LEU A 86 3.12 -13.27 21.93
CA LEU A 86 2.04 -12.74 21.10
C LEU A 86 1.10 -13.85 20.63
N SER A 87 1.60 -15.06 20.35
CA SER A 87 0.77 -16.20 20.00
C SER A 87 -0.20 -16.58 21.12
N ASP A 88 0.28 -16.58 22.37
CA ASP A 88 -0.53 -16.86 23.55
C ASP A 88 -1.63 -15.82 23.74
N VAL A 89 -1.29 -14.53 23.59
CA VAL A 89 -2.25 -13.41 23.70
C VAL A 89 -3.31 -13.46 22.60
N LEU A 90 -2.91 -13.77 21.36
CA LEU A 90 -3.81 -13.80 20.21
C LEU A 90 -4.63 -15.09 20.11
N GLY A 91 -4.27 -16.13 20.85
CA GLY A 91 -4.90 -17.46 20.75
C GLY A 91 -4.67 -18.13 19.38
N THR A 92 -3.66 -17.70 18.63
CA THR A 92 -3.28 -18.26 17.34
C THR A 92 -1.78 -18.11 17.13
N LYS A 93 -1.17 -19.05 16.42
CA LYS A 93 0.26 -19.05 16.15
C LYS A 93 0.63 -17.83 15.31
N VAL A 94 1.58 -17.03 15.81
CA VAL A 94 2.24 -15.97 15.03
C VAL A 94 3.37 -16.60 14.23
N LEU A 95 3.34 -16.41 12.91
CA LEU A 95 4.26 -17.02 11.95
C LEU A 95 5.46 -16.12 11.62
N LEU A 96 5.24 -14.81 11.58
CA LEU A 96 6.24 -13.80 11.26
C LEU A 96 5.86 -12.50 11.96
N GLY A 97 6.85 -11.70 12.34
CA GLY A 97 6.61 -10.35 12.82
C GLY A 97 7.79 -9.42 12.55
N ALA A 98 7.47 -8.14 12.41
CA ALA A 98 8.47 -7.08 12.29
C ALA A 98 8.08 -5.84 13.08
N TYR A 99 9.07 -5.21 13.70
CA TYR A 99 8.98 -3.90 14.31
C TYR A 99 9.16 -2.79 13.28
N HIS A 100 8.33 -1.76 13.41
CA HIS A 100 8.50 -0.50 12.69
C HIS A 100 8.00 0.67 13.55
N GLU A 101 8.92 1.47 14.09
CA GLU A 101 8.61 2.56 15.03
C GLU A 101 7.74 2.06 16.22
N ASP A 102 6.54 2.65 16.39
CA ASP A 102 5.54 2.34 17.41
C ASP A 102 4.55 1.23 16.99
N LEU A 103 4.84 0.51 15.90
CA LEU A 103 4.02 -0.55 15.35
C LEU A 103 4.78 -1.88 15.34
N ILE A 104 4.08 -2.95 15.70
CA ILE A 104 4.49 -4.32 15.37
C ILE A 104 3.50 -4.84 14.33
N THR A 105 4.01 -5.32 13.20
CA THR A 105 3.19 -6.04 12.22
C THR A 105 3.44 -7.53 12.37
N VAL A 106 2.38 -8.32 12.50
CA VAL A 106 2.48 -9.77 12.65
C VAL A 106 1.59 -10.50 11.66
N VAL A 107 2.09 -11.63 11.16
CA VAL A 107 1.30 -12.58 10.38
C VAL A 107 0.90 -13.75 11.25
N VAL A 108 -0.39 -14.05 11.31
CA VAL A 108 -0.95 -15.14 12.13
C VAL A 108 -1.45 -16.30 11.27
N GLU A 109 -1.38 -17.52 11.80
CA GLU A 109 -1.84 -18.72 11.10
C GLU A 109 -3.34 -18.66 10.77
N ARG A 110 -4.16 -18.18 11.71
CA ARG A 110 -5.62 -18.16 11.58
C ARG A 110 -6.19 -16.76 11.79
N GLY A 111 -7.16 -16.42 10.96
CA GLY A 111 -7.91 -15.18 11.04
C GLY A 111 -8.78 -15.02 9.79
N ARG A 112 -9.67 -14.02 9.80
CA ARG A 112 -10.57 -13.76 8.66
C ARG A 112 -10.21 -12.50 7.90
N GLU A 113 -9.77 -11.48 8.60
CA GLU A 113 -9.40 -10.19 8.03
C GLU A 113 -8.28 -9.55 8.85
N PRO A 114 -7.54 -8.60 8.26
CA PRO A 114 -6.57 -7.82 9.00
C PRO A 114 -7.22 -6.97 10.11
N THR A 115 -6.62 -6.97 11.28
CA THR A 115 -7.13 -6.25 12.46
C THR A 115 -6.03 -5.47 13.17
N VAL A 116 -6.44 -4.59 14.09
CA VAL A 116 -5.55 -3.71 14.84
C VAL A 116 -5.85 -3.87 16.33
N MET A 117 -4.82 -4.10 17.13
CA MET A 117 -4.89 -3.98 18.58
C MET A 117 -4.02 -2.80 18.99
N THR A 118 -4.61 -1.83 19.71
CA THR A 118 -3.89 -0.62 20.08
C THR A 118 -3.22 -0.76 21.44
N ARG A 119 -2.00 -0.22 21.57
CA ARG A 119 -1.24 -0.11 22.83
C ARG A 119 -1.18 -1.41 23.64
N LEU A 120 -0.79 -2.51 23.01
CA LEU A 120 -0.69 -3.80 23.68
C LEU A 120 0.49 -3.79 24.65
N ARG A 121 0.25 -4.15 25.93
CA ARG A 121 1.30 -4.12 26.97
C ARG A 121 2.42 -5.12 26.66
N GLU A 122 2.04 -6.28 26.17
CA GLU A 122 2.91 -7.38 25.75
C GLU A 122 3.74 -7.02 24.51
N ALA A 123 3.29 -6.00 23.75
CA ALA A 123 4.04 -5.37 22.67
C ALA A 123 4.88 -4.15 23.14
N GLY A 124 5.07 -3.96 24.45
CA GLY A 124 5.78 -2.80 25.00
C GLY A 124 5.01 -1.48 24.87
N GLY A 125 3.67 -1.55 24.78
CA GLY A 125 2.80 -0.39 24.58
C GLY A 125 2.65 0.06 23.12
N LYS A 126 3.18 -0.72 22.17
CA LYS A 126 3.06 -0.48 20.72
C LYS A 126 1.71 -0.92 20.17
N ASP A 127 1.33 -0.37 19.02
CA ASP A 127 0.19 -0.89 18.24
C ASP A 127 0.59 -2.20 17.56
N LEU A 128 -0.36 -3.13 17.45
CA LEU A 128 -0.17 -4.42 16.80
C LEU A 128 -1.09 -4.50 15.58
N TYR A 129 -0.50 -4.60 14.39
CA TYR A 129 -1.21 -4.87 13.15
C TYR A 129 -1.16 -6.36 12.83
N ILE A 130 -2.32 -6.99 12.78
CA ILE A 130 -2.46 -8.44 12.64
C ILE A 130 -2.94 -8.76 11.24
N VAL A 131 -2.18 -9.55 10.50
CA VAL A 131 -2.49 -9.98 9.13
C VAL A 131 -2.66 -11.50 9.12
N PRO A 132 -3.85 -12.03 8.79
CA PRO A 132 -4.00 -13.46 8.62
C PRO A 132 -3.22 -13.97 7.41
N ASN A 133 -2.51 -15.09 7.57
CA ASN A 133 -1.84 -15.79 6.49
C ASN A 133 -2.87 -16.28 5.45
N LYS A 134 -2.49 -16.29 4.17
CA LYS A 134 -3.31 -16.85 3.08
C LYS A 134 -4.70 -16.21 2.89
N VAL A 135 -4.94 -15.02 3.44
CA VAL A 135 -6.17 -14.25 3.26
C VAL A 135 -6.01 -13.20 2.16
N SER A 136 -7.07 -12.98 1.39
CA SER A 136 -7.12 -11.95 0.35
C SER A 136 -7.12 -10.55 0.97
N LEU A 137 -6.04 -9.80 0.73
CA LEU A 137 -5.82 -8.45 1.23
C LEU A 137 -6.35 -7.38 0.31
N ARG A 138 -6.27 -7.60 -1.01
CA ARG A 138 -6.74 -6.70 -2.08
C ARG A 138 -6.25 -5.27 -1.94
N ILE A 139 -4.93 -5.11 -1.85
CA ILE A 139 -4.27 -3.81 -1.66
C ILE A 139 -3.76 -3.27 -2.99
N ILE A 140 -4.27 -2.12 -3.39
CA ILE A 140 -3.79 -1.41 -4.59
C ILE A 140 -2.35 -1.00 -4.37
N SER A 141 -1.49 -1.40 -5.29
CA SER A 141 -0.02 -1.37 -5.21
C SER A 141 0.56 -1.08 -6.60
N SER A 142 1.88 -1.07 -6.74
CA SER A 142 2.59 -0.92 -8.03
C SER A 142 3.71 -1.94 -8.14
N VAL A 143 4.02 -2.40 -9.36
CA VAL A 143 5.21 -3.23 -9.61
C VAL A 143 6.34 -2.39 -10.19
N ILE A 144 7.56 -2.68 -9.75
CA ILE A 144 8.81 -2.10 -10.27
C ILE A 144 9.50 -3.16 -11.11
N GLY A 145 9.84 -2.79 -12.35
CA GLY A 145 10.60 -3.65 -13.27
C GLY A 145 12.09 -3.61 -12.98
N THR A 146 12.85 -4.43 -13.70
CA THR A 146 14.32 -4.55 -13.55
C THR A 146 15.12 -3.29 -13.90
N ASP A 147 14.51 -2.31 -14.57
CA ASP A 147 15.10 -0.99 -14.82
C ASP A 147 14.87 0.01 -13.66
N GLY A 148 14.34 -0.47 -12.52
CA GLY A 148 14.07 0.34 -11.34
C GLY A 148 12.87 1.28 -11.48
N LYS A 149 12.07 1.15 -12.54
CA LYS A 149 10.89 2.02 -12.77
C LYS A 149 9.59 1.29 -12.48
N GLU A 150 8.61 2.03 -11.97
CA GLU A 150 7.22 1.55 -11.90
C GLU A 150 6.68 1.22 -13.29
N LYS A 151 6.04 0.06 -13.42
CA LYS A 151 5.57 -0.47 -14.70
C LYS A 151 4.06 -0.50 -14.83
N ALA A 152 3.36 -0.91 -13.77
CA ALA A 152 1.92 -1.05 -13.79
C ALA A 152 1.33 -1.09 -12.38
N PRO A 153 0.03 -0.76 -12.25
CA PRO A 153 -0.73 -1.10 -11.05
C PRO A 153 -0.65 -2.60 -10.73
N ALA A 154 -0.68 -2.89 -9.44
CA ALA A 154 -0.75 -4.22 -8.87
C ALA A 154 -1.86 -4.28 -7.82
N LEU A 155 -2.44 -5.45 -7.62
CA LEU A 155 -3.34 -5.73 -6.52
C LEU A 155 -2.72 -6.85 -5.71
N ILE A 156 -2.09 -6.51 -4.59
CA ILE A 156 -1.57 -7.52 -3.68
C ILE A 156 -2.76 -8.28 -3.10
N ASP A 157 -2.72 -9.60 -3.27
CA ASP A 157 -3.82 -10.49 -2.92
C ASP A 157 -3.46 -11.28 -1.67
N VAL A 158 -2.42 -12.12 -1.72
CA VAL A 158 -2.14 -13.08 -0.64
C VAL A 158 -0.66 -13.05 -0.29
N ILE A 159 -0.35 -13.06 1.01
CA ILE A 159 0.96 -13.50 1.52
C ILE A 159 0.80 -14.90 2.07
N ASP A 160 1.70 -15.76 1.63
CA ASP A 160 1.91 -17.10 2.18
C ASP A 160 3.30 -17.11 2.81
N VAL A 161 3.37 -16.80 4.10
CA VAL A 161 4.65 -16.73 4.81
C VAL A 161 5.30 -18.10 4.99
N GLU A 162 4.50 -19.16 4.99
CA GLU A 162 5.00 -20.54 5.12
C GLU A 162 5.74 -20.97 3.86
N ASN A 163 5.18 -20.65 2.69
CA ASN A 163 5.82 -20.94 1.39
C ASN A 163 6.67 -19.78 0.85
N ARG A 164 6.82 -18.70 1.63
CA ARG A 164 7.56 -17.48 1.26
C ARG A 164 7.08 -16.89 -0.07
N LYS A 165 5.76 -16.84 -0.30
CA LYS A 165 5.18 -16.28 -1.53
C LYS A 165 4.33 -15.03 -1.29
N LEU A 166 4.46 -14.07 -2.20
CA LEU A 166 3.54 -12.95 -2.39
C LEU A 166 2.78 -13.14 -3.70
N CYS A 167 1.47 -13.32 -3.64
CA CYS A 167 0.61 -13.38 -4.81
C CYS A 167 -0.08 -12.04 -5.04
N LEU A 168 -0.05 -11.56 -6.29
CA LEU A 168 -0.66 -10.31 -6.71
C LEU A 168 -1.31 -10.45 -8.10
N TYR A 169 -2.22 -9.54 -8.43
CA TYR A 169 -2.74 -9.36 -9.78
C TYR A 169 -2.09 -8.16 -10.45
N THR A 170 -1.59 -8.32 -11.66
CA THR A 170 -1.08 -7.20 -12.47
C THR A 170 -1.23 -7.49 -13.95
N PRO A 171 -1.49 -6.48 -14.81
CA PRO A 171 -1.42 -6.65 -16.26
C PRO A 171 0.03 -6.69 -16.79
N TYR A 172 1.03 -6.37 -15.96
CA TYR A 172 2.43 -6.37 -16.38
C TYR A 172 2.94 -7.79 -16.65
N GLN A 173 3.61 -7.97 -17.79
CA GLN A 173 4.05 -9.28 -18.25
C GLN A 173 5.55 -9.56 -18.06
N GLY A 174 6.36 -8.52 -17.81
CA GLY A 174 7.80 -8.66 -17.63
C GLY A 174 8.19 -9.04 -16.21
N ASP A 175 9.51 -9.09 -15.97
CA ASP A 175 10.08 -9.43 -14.67
C ASP A 175 9.84 -8.33 -13.64
N ILE A 176 9.42 -8.74 -12.45
CA ILE A 176 9.12 -7.87 -11.31
C ILE A 176 10.33 -7.92 -10.38
N GLN A 177 11.00 -6.79 -10.22
CA GLN A 177 12.13 -6.64 -9.31
C GLN A 177 11.69 -6.25 -7.89
N ALA A 178 10.64 -5.44 -7.78
CA ALA A 178 10.12 -5.01 -6.50
C ALA A 178 8.63 -4.66 -6.57
N VAL A 179 8.00 -4.52 -5.41
CA VAL A 179 6.59 -4.11 -5.27
C VAL A 179 6.50 -2.91 -4.33
N VAL A 180 5.74 -1.89 -4.73
CA VAL A 180 5.35 -0.75 -3.88
C VAL A 180 4.02 -1.06 -3.23
N VAL A 181 4.02 -1.21 -1.90
CA VAL A 181 2.85 -1.57 -1.12
C VAL A 181 2.00 -0.32 -0.88
N GLY A 182 0.80 -0.28 -1.46
CA GLY A 182 -0.05 0.88 -1.31
C GLY A 182 -0.91 0.88 -0.05
N ARG A 183 -1.72 1.93 0.10
CA ARG A 183 -2.50 2.21 1.31
C ARG A 183 -4.02 2.21 1.07
N ILE A 184 -4.47 1.56 0.00
CA ILE A 184 -5.89 1.49 -0.36
C ILE A 184 -6.29 0.03 -0.47
N ARG A 185 -7.29 -0.37 0.32
CA ARG A 185 -7.93 -1.68 0.21
C ARG A 185 -9.22 -1.57 -0.59
N ILE A 186 -9.41 -2.49 -1.52
CA ILE A 186 -10.64 -2.60 -2.31
C ILE A 186 -11.35 -3.94 -2.07
N ASN A 187 -12.68 -3.96 -2.19
CA ASN A 187 -13.45 -5.21 -2.20
C ASN A 187 -13.51 -5.81 -3.62
N GLU A 188 -14.29 -6.88 -3.77
CA GLU A 188 -14.52 -7.58 -5.05
C GLU A 188 -15.29 -6.69 -6.04
N GLU A 189 -16.12 -5.78 -5.54
CA GLU A 189 -16.85 -4.79 -6.32
C GLU A 189 -15.99 -3.56 -6.72
N TRP A 190 -14.68 -3.58 -6.46
CA TRP A 190 -13.72 -2.50 -6.77
C TRP A 190 -13.95 -1.20 -6.00
N GLU A 191 -14.63 -1.27 -4.87
CA GLU A 191 -14.88 -0.15 -3.97
C GLU A 191 -13.80 -0.06 -2.91
N GLU A 192 -13.37 1.17 -2.61
CA GLU A 192 -12.47 1.40 -1.49
C GLU A 192 -13.19 1.13 -0.17
N VAL A 193 -12.79 0.08 0.54
CA VAL A 193 -13.39 -0.36 1.80
C VAL A 193 -12.56 0.01 3.01
N GLY A 194 -11.35 0.49 2.81
CA GLY A 194 -10.53 0.96 3.91
C GLY A 194 -9.10 1.27 3.50
N ARG A 195 -8.30 1.52 4.52
CA ARG A 195 -6.87 1.67 4.40
C ARG A 195 -6.22 0.68 5.35
N PRO A 196 -5.18 -0.04 4.90
CA PRO A 196 -4.15 -0.54 5.78
C PRO A 196 -3.76 0.44 6.89
N LEU A 197 -3.31 -0.05 8.04
CA LEU A 197 -2.62 0.83 9.00
C LEU A 197 -1.36 1.42 8.34
N LYS A 198 -0.71 2.41 8.99
CA LYS A 198 0.37 3.27 8.44
C LYS A 198 1.33 2.59 7.44
N CYS A 199 1.58 1.29 7.60
CA CYS A 199 2.37 0.42 6.75
C CYS A 199 1.93 -1.06 7.01
N LEU A 200 1.91 -1.95 6.00
CA LEU A 200 1.16 -3.23 6.08
C LEU A 200 1.97 -4.50 5.85
N LEU A 201 2.58 -4.59 4.67
CA LEU A 201 3.60 -5.60 4.38
C LEU A 201 4.92 -5.03 4.77
#